data_AF-A0A060YP15-F1
#
_entry.id   AF-A0A060YP15-F1
#
_cell.length_a   1.000
_cell.length_b   1.000
_cell.length_c   1.000
_cell.angle_alpha   90.00
_cell.angle_beta   90.00
_cell.angle_gamma   90.00
#
_symmetry.space_group_name_H-M   'P 1'
#
loop_
_entity.id
_entity.type
_entity.pdbx_description
1 polymer ?
#
loop_
_entity_poly.entity_id
_entity_poly.type
_entity_poly.pdbx_seq_one_letter_code
_entity_poly.pdbx_strand_id
1 'polypeptide(L)'
;MHTIGFAIYEVPEQFHGQREVHLDKNYFLSHAQTARSETFINLREVSTRFKLPPGEYLIVPSTFEANLNGDFCLRVFSEKQAETLPCDDPVKAELEDDTVPEGEVDAGFRGLFTKLAGDDMEISASELRSIFNKIVAKRTDIKTDGFSLDTARIMVNLMDDSGNGKLGLGEFATLWKKIQKYLVRF
;
A
#
# COMPACT_ATOMS: atom_id res chain seq x y z
N MET A 1 16.97 -25.43 -1.28
CA MET A 1 16.26 -25.54 0.02
C MET A 1 16.79 -24.41 0.89
N HIS A 2 15.92 -23.54 1.43
CA HIS A 2 16.35 -22.37 2.19
C HIS A 2 16.64 -22.72 3.64
N THR A 3 17.50 -21.95 4.30
CA THR A 3 17.68 -22.02 5.75
C THR A 3 16.51 -21.29 6.41
N ILE A 4 15.64 -22.06 7.08
CA ILE A 4 14.37 -21.56 7.61
C ILE A 4 14.29 -21.68 9.13
N GLY A 5 13.44 -20.86 9.74
CA GLY A 5 13.16 -20.85 11.16
C GLY A 5 11.94 -19.99 11.47
N PHE A 6 11.63 -19.84 12.75
CA PHE A 6 10.55 -18.97 13.20
C PHE A 6 10.83 -18.40 14.59
N ALA A 7 10.23 -17.25 14.88
CA ALA A 7 10.25 -16.63 16.20
C ALA A 7 8.81 -16.46 16.72
N ILE A 8 8.65 -16.51 18.04
CA ILE A 8 7.37 -16.34 18.73
C ILE A 8 7.50 -15.15 19.66
N TYR A 9 6.59 -14.19 19.52
CA TYR A 9 6.49 -13.01 20.36
C TYR A 9 5.15 -13.04 21.10
N GLU A 10 5.12 -12.58 22.34
CA GLU A 10 3.87 -12.29 23.03
C GLU A 10 3.18 -11.08 22.39
N VAL A 11 1.86 -11.11 22.25
CA VAL A 11 1.10 -9.97 21.74
C VAL A 11 0.87 -8.98 22.88
N PRO A 12 1.13 -7.68 22.71
CA PRO A 12 0.84 -6.68 23.73
C PRO A 12 -0.65 -6.66 24.11
N GLU A 13 -0.95 -6.43 25.40
CA GLU A 13 -2.32 -6.45 25.93
C GLU A 13 -3.30 -5.53 25.18
N GLN A 14 -2.80 -4.40 24.66
CA GLN A 14 -3.61 -3.46 23.86
C GLN A 14 -4.15 -4.04 22.55
N PHE A 15 -3.57 -5.14 22.07
CA PHE A 15 -3.96 -5.84 20.85
C PHE A 15 -4.67 -7.18 21.12
N HIS A 16 -4.88 -7.55 22.40
CA HIS A 16 -5.55 -8.81 22.72
C HIS A 16 -6.97 -8.87 22.16
N GLY A 17 -7.36 -10.01 21.62
CA GLY A 17 -8.65 -10.26 20.97
C GLY A 17 -8.81 -9.59 19.60
N GLN A 18 -7.80 -8.85 19.13
CA GLN A 18 -7.80 -8.29 17.78
C GLN A 18 -7.26 -9.32 16.79
N ARG A 19 -7.94 -9.46 15.65
CA ARG A 19 -7.60 -10.44 14.62
C ARG A 19 -6.66 -9.90 13.54
N GLU A 20 -6.46 -8.59 13.52
CA GLU A 20 -5.82 -7.84 12.46
C GLU A 20 -4.67 -7.00 13.04
N VAL A 21 -3.67 -7.68 13.61
CA VAL A 21 -2.58 -7.03 14.36
C VAL A 21 -1.29 -7.08 13.55
N HIS A 22 -1.02 -6.03 12.77
CA HIS A 22 0.28 -5.87 12.15
C HIS A 22 1.23 -5.10 13.10
N LEU A 23 2.24 -5.79 13.63
CA LEU A 23 3.26 -5.17 14.48
C LEU A 23 4.35 -4.57 13.62
N ASP A 24 4.67 -3.30 13.85
CA ASP A 24 5.65 -2.57 13.06
C ASP A 24 7.10 -2.96 13.44
N LYS A 25 8.07 -2.40 12.70
CA LYS A 25 9.49 -2.61 12.99
C LYS A 25 9.87 -2.22 14.42
N ASN A 26 9.27 -1.16 14.97
CA ASN A 26 9.63 -0.65 16.30
C ASN A 26 9.26 -1.65 17.40
N TYR A 27 8.17 -2.40 17.20
CA TYR A 27 7.81 -3.50 18.07
C TYR A 27 8.95 -4.52 18.21
N PHE A 28 9.43 -5.06 17.09
CA PHE A 28 10.48 -6.10 17.09
C PHE A 28 11.86 -5.60 17.57
N LEU A 29 12.11 -4.30 17.49
CA LEU A 29 13.34 -3.69 18.03
C LEU A 29 13.32 -3.55 19.56
N SER A 30 12.12 -3.44 20.15
CA SER A 30 11.93 -3.18 21.58
C SER A 30 11.50 -4.41 22.38
N HIS A 31 10.96 -5.43 21.72
CA HIS A 31 10.44 -6.63 22.36
C HIS A 31 11.28 -7.85 22.02
N ALA A 32 11.72 -8.57 23.06
CA ALA A 32 12.42 -9.82 22.89
C ALA A 32 11.44 -10.94 22.49
N GLN A 33 11.90 -11.86 21.66
CA GLN A 33 11.17 -13.09 21.35
C GLN A 33 10.95 -13.93 22.63
N THR A 34 9.72 -14.38 22.86
CA THR A 34 9.34 -15.27 23.96
C THR A 34 9.87 -16.69 23.73
N ALA A 35 9.86 -17.13 22.46
CA ALA A 35 10.42 -18.40 22.03
C ALA A 35 10.86 -18.31 20.57
N ARG A 36 11.62 -19.30 20.10
CA ARG A 36 12.04 -19.40 18.70
C ARG A 36 12.39 -20.84 18.36
N SER A 37 12.44 -21.16 17.07
CA SER A 37 13.13 -22.36 16.59
C SER A 37 14.57 -22.37 17.09
N GLU A 38 15.05 -23.52 17.56
CA GLU A 38 16.38 -23.66 18.17
C GLU A 38 17.51 -23.18 17.22
N THR A 39 17.40 -23.56 15.95
CA THR A 39 18.33 -23.19 14.89
C THR A 39 17.60 -22.91 13.60
N PHE A 40 18.06 -21.92 12.86
CA PHE A 40 17.74 -21.80 11.45
C PHE A 40 18.50 -22.88 10.69
N ILE A 41 17.78 -23.79 10.02
CA ILE A 41 18.37 -24.96 9.37
C ILE A 41 17.77 -25.17 7.98
N ASN A 42 18.57 -25.71 7.07
CA ASN A 42 18.21 -25.99 5.68
C ASN A 42 17.47 -27.32 5.53
N LEU A 43 16.39 -27.50 6.29
CA LEU A 43 15.50 -28.65 6.19
C LEU A 43 14.16 -28.26 5.55
N ARG A 44 13.41 -29.26 5.08
CA ARG A 44 12.05 -29.07 4.56
C ARG A 44 11.08 -28.56 5.61
N GLU A 45 11.28 -28.97 6.87
CA GLU A 45 10.43 -28.63 8.00
C GLU A 45 11.31 -28.38 9.22
N VAL A 46 10.96 -27.34 9.99
CA VAL A 46 11.52 -27.06 11.31
C VAL A 46 10.38 -27.05 12.30
N SER A 47 10.43 -27.94 13.27
CA SER A 47 9.42 -28.08 14.32
C SER A 47 10.07 -28.06 15.70
N THR A 48 9.39 -27.45 16.66
CA THR A 48 9.88 -27.34 18.04
C THR A 48 8.68 -27.37 18.98
N ARG A 49 8.82 -28.04 20.12
CA ARG A 49 7.78 -28.13 21.14
C ARG A 49 8.01 -27.08 22.22
N PHE A 50 7.01 -26.27 22.50
CA PHE A 50 7.07 -25.22 23.54
C PHE A 50 6.04 -25.47 24.65
N LYS A 51 6.33 -24.88 25.82
CA LYS A 51 5.38 -24.70 26.91
C LYS A 51 5.42 -23.22 27.30
N LEU A 52 4.43 -22.47 26.85
CA LEU A 52 4.29 -21.04 27.13
C LEU A 52 3.17 -20.82 28.16
N PRO A 53 3.20 -19.70 28.92
CA PRO A 53 2.06 -19.25 29.70
C PRO A 53 0.79 -19.09 28.83
N PRO A 54 -0.42 -19.10 29.42
CA PRO A 54 -1.62 -18.72 28.69
C PRO A 54 -1.52 -17.25 28.22
N GLY A 55 -1.77 -17.01 26.93
CA GLY A 55 -1.69 -15.68 26.33
C GLY A 55 -1.85 -15.75 24.82
N GLU A 56 -1.77 -14.59 24.18
CA GLU A 56 -1.77 -14.45 22.72
C GLU A 56 -0.34 -14.30 22.20
N TYR A 57 -0.02 -15.01 21.12
CA TYR A 57 1.33 -15.08 20.58
C TYR A 57 1.33 -14.88 19.06
N LEU A 58 2.28 -14.09 18.58
CA LEU A 58 2.58 -13.90 17.17
C LEU A 58 3.72 -14.83 16.75
N ILE A 59 3.47 -15.68 15.76
CA ILE A 59 4.50 -16.54 15.15
C ILE A 59 4.96 -15.90 13.84
N VAL A 60 6.25 -15.59 13.75
CA VAL A 60 6.88 -14.99 12.56
C VAL A 60 7.76 -16.05 11.89
N PRO A 61 7.28 -16.76 10.85
CA PRO A 61 8.11 -17.66 10.04
C PRO A 61 8.98 -16.86 9.06
N SER A 62 10.25 -17.23 8.91
CA SER A 62 11.14 -16.56 7.95
C SER A 62 12.27 -17.45 7.44
N THR A 63 12.89 -17.02 6.35
CA THR A 63 14.23 -17.46 5.97
C THR A 63 15.29 -16.73 6.81
N PHE A 64 16.49 -17.28 6.89
CA PHE A 64 17.61 -16.64 7.58
C PHE A 64 18.06 -15.36 6.86
N GLU A 65 18.24 -15.43 5.54
CA GLU A 65 18.54 -14.27 4.70
C GLU A 65 17.27 -13.66 4.15
N ALA A 66 17.26 -12.33 3.99
CA ALA A 66 16.15 -11.60 3.40
C ALA A 66 16.09 -11.80 1.87
N ASN A 67 14.93 -11.48 1.29
CA ASN A 67 14.69 -11.48 -0.17
C ASN A 67 14.77 -12.86 -0.84
N LEU A 68 14.43 -13.92 -0.10
CA LEU A 68 14.32 -15.27 -0.63
C LEU A 68 12.85 -15.62 -0.88
N ASN A 69 12.54 -16.03 -2.12
CA ASN A 69 11.19 -16.43 -2.50
C ASN A 69 10.92 -17.89 -2.10
N GLY A 70 9.80 -18.15 -1.44
CA GLY A 70 9.38 -19.52 -1.16
C GLY A 70 8.00 -19.60 -0.55
N ASP A 71 7.31 -20.69 -0.86
CA ASP A 71 6.04 -21.04 -0.22
C ASP A 71 6.29 -21.81 1.08
N PHE A 72 5.42 -21.64 2.06
CA PHE A 72 5.53 -22.34 3.34
C PHE A 72 4.15 -22.75 3.87
N CYS A 73 4.14 -23.67 4.84
CA CYS A 73 2.95 -24.06 5.58
C CYS A 73 3.30 -24.11 7.07
N LEU A 74 2.59 -23.33 7.87
CA LEU A 74 2.69 -23.34 9.32
C LEU A 74 1.61 -24.24 9.92
N ARG A 75 1.99 -25.17 10.80
CA ARG A 75 1.06 -26.04 11.53
C ARG A 75 1.30 -25.89 13.02
N VAL A 76 0.24 -25.69 13.77
CA VAL A 76 0.27 -25.55 15.23
C VAL A 76 -0.49 -26.73 15.83
N PHE A 77 0.15 -27.44 16.75
CA PHE A 77 -0.45 -28.52 17.52
C PHE A 77 -0.45 -28.12 18.99
N SER A 78 -1.64 -28.02 19.58
CA SER A 78 -1.82 -27.64 20.98
C SER A 78 -2.47 -28.78 21.75
N GLU A 79 -2.06 -28.96 23.02
CA GLU A 79 -2.65 -29.97 23.91
C GLU A 79 -4.10 -29.62 24.27
N LYS A 80 -4.37 -28.32 24.43
CA LYS A 80 -5.70 -27.76 24.67
C LYS A 80 -6.17 -27.02 23.44
N GLN A 81 -7.47 -26.71 23.36
CA GLN A 81 -7.99 -25.85 22.30
C GLN A 81 -7.22 -24.54 22.26
N ALA A 82 -6.68 -24.21 21.08
CA ALA A 82 -6.02 -22.95 20.79
C ALA A 82 -6.58 -22.44 19.47
N GLU A 83 -6.92 -21.16 19.42
CA GLU A 83 -7.30 -20.50 18.18
C GLU A 83 -6.04 -20.07 17.44
N THR A 84 -6.01 -20.31 16.13
CA THR A 84 -4.92 -19.87 15.24
C THR A 84 -5.52 -19.07 14.10
N LEU A 85 -5.06 -17.85 13.93
CA LEU A 85 -5.57 -16.94 12.90
C LEU A 85 -4.39 -16.36 12.12
N PRO A 86 -4.52 -16.19 10.80
CA PRO A 86 -3.57 -15.41 10.03
C PRO A 86 -3.68 -13.95 10.48
N CYS A 87 -2.53 -13.33 10.76
CA CYS A 87 -2.44 -11.94 11.15
C CYS A 87 -2.09 -11.13 9.91
N ASP A 88 -3.09 -10.52 9.28
CA ASP A 88 -2.93 -9.71 8.06
C ASP A 88 -3.77 -8.45 8.16
N ASP A 89 -3.42 -7.44 7.36
CA ASP A 89 -4.16 -6.17 7.32
C ASP A 89 -5.50 -6.35 6.59
N PRO A 90 -6.61 -5.78 7.11
CA PRO A 90 -7.86 -5.75 6.37
C PRO A 90 -7.67 -4.93 5.10
N VAL A 91 -8.32 -5.36 4.02
CA VAL A 91 -8.42 -4.55 2.80
C VAL A 91 -9.35 -3.38 3.10
N LYS A 92 -8.78 -2.23 3.50
CA LYS A 92 -9.51 -1.02 3.85
C LYS A 92 -8.91 0.19 3.13
N ALA A 93 -9.77 1.01 2.52
CA ALA A 93 -9.39 2.26 1.88
C ALA A 93 -10.23 3.41 2.42
N GLU A 94 -9.68 4.18 3.35
CA GLU A 94 -10.27 5.43 3.81
C GLU A 94 -9.52 6.58 3.14
N LEU A 95 -10.17 7.17 2.12
CA LEU A 95 -9.64 8.30 1.37
C LEU A 95 -10.46 9.54 1.69
N GLU A 96 -9.80 10.68 1.85
CA GLU A 96 -10.49 11.97 1.93
C GLU A 96 -11.25 12.23 0.62
N ASP A 97 -12.48 12.74 0.73
CA ASP A 97 -13.19 13.24 -0.44
C ASP A 97 -12.51 14.53 -0.91
N ASP A 98 -11.85 14.40 -2.06
CA ASP A 98 -11.07 15.46 -2.70
C ASP A 98 -11.78 16.06 -3.90
N THR A 99 -13.06 15.73 -4.09
CA THR A 99 -13.85 16.21 -5.21
C THR A 99 -13.94 17.74 -5.17
N VAL A 100 -13.53 18.37 -6.26
CA VAL A 100 -13.56 19.82 -6.43
C VAL A 100 -14.73 20.16 -7.35
N PRO A 101 -15.84 20.72 -6.82
CA PRO A 101 -16.92 21.17 -7.67
C PRO A 101 -16.45 22.34 -8.53
N GLU A 102 -16.95 22.41 -9.77
CA GLU A 102 -16.49 23.39 -10.76
C GLU A 102 -16.58 24.85 -10.29
N GLY A 103 -17.60 25.15 -9.46
CA GLY A 103 -17.80 26.47 -8.87
C GLY A 103 -16.71 26.92 -7.91
N GLU A 104 -15.98 26.00 -7.31
CA GLU A 104 -14.90 26.26 -6.34
C GLU A 104 -13.51 26.34 -7.00
N VAL A 105 -13.41 26.04 -8.29
CA VAL A 105 -12.16 26.12 -9.03
C VAL A 105 -11.74 27.58 -9.17
N ASP A 106 -10.53 27.89 -8.72
CA ASP A 106 -10.00 29.25 -8.74
C ASP A 106 -9.77 29.77 -10.17
N ALA A 107 -9.86 31.09 -10.35
CA ALA A 107 -9.72 31.73 -11.66
C ALA A 107 -8.34 31.48 -12.31
N GLY A 108 -7.29 31.26 -11.51
CA GLY A 108 -5.96 30.93 -12.00
C GLY A 108 -5.92 29.55 -12.64
N PHE A 109 -6.50 28.55 -11.96
CA PHE A 109 -6.62 27.19 -12.48
C PHE A 109 -7.56 27.11 -13.69
N ARG A 110 -8.65 27.86 -13.71
CA ARG A 110 -9.50 28.00 -14.90
C ARG A 110 -8.70 28.53 -16.10
N GLY A 111 -7.91 29.58 -15.88
CA GLY A 111 -7.04 30.13 -16.93
C GLY A 111 -5.95 29.16 -17.38
N LEU A 112 -5.44 28.28 -16.51
CA LEU A 112 -4.54 27.21 -16.88
C LEU A 112 -5.27 26.14 -17.70
N PHE A 113 -6.43 25.69 -17.24
CA PHE A 113 -7.26 24.71 -17.93
C PHE A 113 -7.61 25.16 -19.34
N THR A 114 -8.08 26.39 -19.54
CA THR A 114 -8.42 26.91 -20.88
C THR A 114 -7.21 26.99 -21.82
N LYS A 115 -5.98 27.10 -21.29
CA LYS A 115 -4.76 27.06 -22.12
C LYS A 115 -4.34 25.64 -22.49
N LEU A 116 -4.83 24.65 -21.76
CA LEU A 116 -4.45 23.25 -21.88
C LEU A 116 -5.52 22.42 -22.60
N ALA A 117 -6.79 22.73 -22.36
CA ALA A 117 -7.95 22.19 -23.06
C ALA A 117 -8.02 22.78 -24.46
N GLY A 118 -8.45 21.97 -25.43
CA GLY A 118 -8.64 22.39 -26.81
C GLY A 118 -9.91 23.24 -26.99
N ASP A 119 -10.35 23.35 -28.25
CA ASP A 119 -11.56 24.08 -28.62
C ASP A 119 -12.84 23.46 -28.02
N ASP A 120 -12.77 22.19 -27.61
CA ASP A 120 -13.84 21.43 -26.97
C ASP A 120 -13.96 21.67 -25.46
N MET A 121 -13.05 22.44 -24.86
CA MET A 121 -12.98 22.70 -23.41
C MET A 121 -12.92 21.41 -22.56
N GLU A 122 -12.35 20.35 -23.11
CA GLU A 122 -12.15 19.06 -22.44
C GLU A 122 -10.69 18.62 -22.57
N ILE A 123 -10.24 17.74 -21.69
CA ILE A 123 -8.88 17.17 -21.74
C ILE A 123 -8.96 15.67 -22.00
N SER A 124 -8.45 15.24 -23.15
CA SER A 124 -8.28 13.84 -23.49
C SER A 124 -7.10 13.19 -22.77
N ALA A 125 -7.07 11.85 -22.73
CA ALA A 125 -5.92 11.11 -22.16
C ALA A 125 -4.58 11.44 -22.86
N SER A 126 -4.60 11.72 -24.17
CA SER A 126 -3.40 12.15 -24.93
C SER A 126 -2.89 13.52 -24.50
N GLU A 127 -3.79 14.46 -24.27
CA GLU A 127 -3.46 15.80 -23.78
C GLU A 127 -2.99 15.74 -22.34
N LEU A 128 -3.69 15.00 -21.47
CA LEU A 128 -3.34 14.77 -20.08
C LEU A 128 -1.90 14.23 -19.94
N ARG A 129 -1.56 13.21 -20.73
CA ARG A 129 -0.19 12.66 -20.80
C ARG A 129 0.82 13.73 -21.16
N SER A 130 0.53 14.52 -22.19
CA SER A 130 1.44 15.56 -22.69
C SER A 130 1.64 16.67 -21.66
N ILE A 131 0.59 17.06 -20.96
CA ILE A 131 0.60 18.05 -19.87
C ILE A 131 1.49 17.56 -18.73
N PHE A 132 1.23 16.36 -18.21
CA PHE A 132 1.99 15.84 -17.06
C PHE A 132 3.45 15.54 -17.41
N ASN A 133 3.75 15.05 -18.61
CA ASN A 133 5.14 14.86 -19.03
C ASN A 133 5.91 16.18 -19.15
N LYS A 134 5.27 17.25 -19.63
CA LYS A 134 5.90 18.60 -19.62
C LYS A 134 6.16 19.11 -18.21
N ILE A 135 5.30 18.80 -17.25
CA ILE A 135 5.44 19.22 -15.85
C ILE A 135 6.55 18.43 -15.16
N VAL A 136 6.57 17.11 -15.34
CA VAL A 136 7.58 16.25 -14.70
C VAL A 136 8.96 16.43 -15.33
N ALA A 137 9.05 16.70 -16.63
CA ALA A 137 10.34 17.01 -17.28
C ALA A 137 11.04 18.25 -16.69
N LYS A 138 10.31 19.16 -16.03
CA LYS A 138 10.87 20.34 -15.34
C LYS A 138 11.34 20.03 -13.91
N ARG A 139 11.04 18.84 -13.39
CA ARG A 139 11.32 18.43 -12.02
C ARG A 139 12.47 17.43 -11.99
N THR A 140 13.58 17.84 -11.38
CA THR A 140 14.80 17.01 -11.25
C THR A 140 14.74 16.06 -10.05
N ASP A 141 13.80 16.27 -9.14
CA ASP A 141 13.51 15.47 -7.95
C ASP A 141 12.79 14.16 -8.29
N ILE A 142 12.12 14.07 -9.45
CA ILE A 142 11.34 12.91 -9.86
C ILE A 142 12.10 12.10 -10.91
N LYS A 143 12.48 10.86 -10.56
CA LYS A 143 13.09 9.91 -11.51
C LYS A 143 11.99 9.12 -12.22
N THR A 144 11.67 9.49 -13.46
CA THR A 144 10.68 8.78 -14.29
C THR A 144 10.94 8.98 -15.78
N ASP A 145 10.55 7.99 -16.58
CA ASP A 145 10.49 8.08 -18.04
C ASP A 145 9.22 8.82 -18.53
N GLY A 146 8.41 9.30 -17.59
CA GLY A 146 7.16 10.00 -17.82
C GLY A 146 5.93 9.09 -17.70
N PHE A 147 4.77 9.71 -17.81
CA PHE A 147 3.47 9.05 -17.88
C PHE A 147 3.26 8.38 -19.23
N SER A 148 2.85 7.12 -19.17
CA SER A 148 2.38 6.35 -20.32
C SER A 148 0.97 6.81 -20.72
N LEU A 149 0.56 6.47 -21.96
CA LEU A 149 -0.81 6.76 -22.40
C LEU A 149 -1.84 5.93 -21.60
N ASP A 150 -1.49 4.70 -21.22
CA ASP A 150 -2.39 3.85 -20.44
C ASP A 150 -2.58 4.37 -19.02
N THR A 151 -1.52 4.90 -18.40
CA THR A 151 -1.63 5.61 -17.12
C THR A 151 -2.58 6.81 -17.24
N ALA A 152 -2.46 7.60 -18.31
CA ALA A 152 -3.35 8.74 -18.53
C ALA A 152 -4.80 8.29 -18.77
N ARG A 153 -5.05 7.20 -19.50
CA ARG A 153 -6.39 6.62 -19.68
C ARG A 153 -7.00 6.16 -18.38
N ILE A 154 -6.22 5.50 -17.51
CA ILE A 154 -6.68 5.09 -16.18
C ILE A 154 -7.06 6.31 -15.34
N MET A 155 -6.26 7.38 -15.38
CA MET A 155 -6.57 8.63 -14.68
C MET A 155 -7.85 9.29 -15.19
N VAL A 156 -8.08 9.28 -16.52
CA VAL A 156 -9.33 9.78 -17.09
C VAL A 156 -10.50 8.92 -16.63
N ASN A 157 -10.44 7.60 -16.79
CA ASN A 157 -11.50 6.68 -16.38
C ASN A 157 -11.82 6.76 -14.87
N LEU A 158 -10.84 7.11 -14.04
CA LEU A 158 -11.04 7.26 -12.60
C LEU A 158 -11.84 8.54 -12.25
N MET A 159 -11.76 9.58 -13.10
CA MET A 159 -12.28 10.92 -12.82
C MET A 159 -13.43 11.35 -13.75
N ASP A 160 -13.67 10.62 -14.84
CA ASP A 160 -14.73 10.87 -15.81
C ASP A 160 -16.08 10.43 -15.25
N ASP A 161 -16.71 11.32 -14.48
CA ASP A 161 -18.06 11.15 -13.97
C ASP A 161 -19.09 11.36 -15.09
N SER A 162 -18.71 12.08 -16.15
CA SER A 162 -19.56 12.41 -17.30
C SER A 162 -19.74 11.24 -18.30
N GLY A 163 -18.79 10.30 -18.34
CA GLY A 163 -18.76 9.15 -19.23
C GLY A 163 -18.40 9.47 -20.69
N ASN A 164 -17.82 10.64 -20.97
CA ASN A 164 -17.45 11.08 -22.33
C ASN A 164 -16.03 10.65 -22.75
N GLY A 165 -15.24 10.04 -21.85
CA GLY A 165 -13.87 9.61 -22.06
C GLY A 165 -12.84 10.75 -22.04
N LYS A 166 -13.18 11.90 -21.46
CA LYS A 166 -12.35 13.09 -21.31
C LYS A 166 -12.62 13.75 -19.95
N LEU A 167 -11.85 14.78 -19.62
CA LEU A 167 -11.97 15.50 -18.36
C LEU A 167 -12.41 16.95 -18.57
N GLY A 168 -13.52 17.31 -17.94
CA GLY A 168 -13.95 18.68 -17.76
C GLY A 168 -13.13 19.41 -16.68
N LEU A 169 -13.48 20.68 -16.44
CA LEU A 169 -12.75 21.55 -15.52
C LEU A 169 -12.74 21.03 -14.07
N GLY A 170 -13.90 20.62 -13.54
CA GLY A 170 -14.02 20.10 -12.16
C GLY A 170 -13.33 18.74 -11.96
N GLU A 171 -13.46 17.85 -12.95
CA GLU A 171 -12.82 16.53 -12.95
C GLU A 171 -11.29 16.66 -13.01
N PHE A 172 -10.78 17.55 -13.89
CA PHE A 172 -9.35 17.83 -13.98
C PHE A 172 -8.81 18.53 -12.72
N ALA A 173 -9.57 19.43 -12.10
CA ALA A 173 -9.18 20.06 -10.83
C ALA A 173 -9.07 19.03 -9.70
N THR A 174 -10.03 18.11 -9.61
CA THR A 174 -10.02 16.99 -8.66
C THR A 174 -8.81 16.10 -8.87
N LEU A 175 -8.54 15.70 -10.10
CA LEU A 175 -7.37 14.90 -10.46
C LEU A 175 -6.06 15.60 -10.09
N TRP A 176 -5.95 16.89 -10.40
CA TRP A 176 -4.77 17.68 -10.11
C TRP A 176 -4.50 17.77 -8.61
N LYS A 177 -5.52 17.99 -7.78
CA LYS A 177 -5.42 18.00 -6.31
C LYS A 177 -4.92 16.64 -5.78
N LYS A 178 -5.46 15.52 -6.29
CA LYS A 178 -4.99 14.17 -5.92
C LYS A 178 -3.51 13.96 -6.30
N ILE A 179 -3.11 14.37 -7.50
CA ILE A 179 -1.70 14.27 -7.95
C ILE A 179 -0.78 15.11 -7.07
N GLN A 180 -1.17 16.33 -6.69
CA GLN A 180 -0.40 17.17 -5.77
C GLN A 180 -0.21 16.49 -4.41
N LYS A 181 -1.25 15.86 -3.85
CA LYS A 181 -1.12 15.06 -2.62
C LYS A 181 -0.16 13.89 -2.78
N TYR A 182 -0.22 13.17 -3.90
CA TYR A 182 0.68 12.06 -4.17
C TYR A 182 2.14 12.49 -4.31
N LEU A 183 2.39 13.65 -4.93
CA LEU A 183 3.73 14.21 -5.08
C LEU A 183 4.39 14.61 -3.76
N VAL A 184 3.63 14.94 -2.72
CA VAL A 184 4.16 15.27 -1.38
C VAL A 184 4.51 14.01 -0.58
N ARG A 185 3.84 12.88 -0.88
CA ARG A 185 4.07 11.59 -0.21
C ARG A 185 5.17 10.75 -0.87
N PHE A 186 5.57 11.12 -2.08
CA PHE A 186 6.64 10.47 -2.85
C PHE A 186 8.01 10.96 -2.38
#